data_AF-A0A7W1QLT4-F1
#
_entry.id   AF-A0A7W1QLT4-F1
#
_cell.length_a   1.000
_cell.length_b   1.000
_cell.length_c   1.000
_cell.angle_alpha   90.00
_cell.angle_beta   90.00
_cell.angle_gamma   90.00
#
_symmetry.space_group_name_H-M   'P 1'
#
loop_
_entity.id
_entity.type
_entity.pdbx_description
1 polymer ?
#
loop_
_entity_poly.entity_id
_entity_poly.type
_entity_poly.pdbx_seq_one_letter_code
_entity_poly.pdbx_strand_id
1 'polypeptide(L)'
;MTDAWPALPLESWRDTYGTLHMWTQIVGKTRLSLAPMQSHWWQVALYVTERGLTTSAIPAGHRTFAVEFDLLEHNLSIRDSDGEIRTLPLTARPVADFYADY
;
A
#
# COMPACT_ATOMS: atom_id res chain seq x y z
N MET A 1 -5.23 -19.75 -25.26
CA MET A 1 -4.12 -20.45 -24.59
C MET A 1 -4.37 -20.33 -23.10
N THR A 2 -4.67 -21.43 -22.43
CA THR A 2 -4.72 -21.49 -20.97
C THR A 2 -3.30 -21.70 -20.47
N ASP A 3 -2.54 -20.60 -20.38
CA ASP A 3 -1.36 -20.65 -19.52
C ASP A 3 -1.88 -20.84 -18.09
N ALA A 4 -1.59 -22.01 -17.53
CA ALA A 4 -1.91 -22.29 -16.15
C ALA A 4 -1.10 -21.30 -15.29
N TRP A 5 -1.80 -20.57 -14.42
CA TRP A 5 -1.15 -19.68 -13.45
C TRP A 5 -0.03 -20.43 -12.73
N PRO A 6 1.13 -19.78 -12.51
CA PRO A 6 2.23 -20.43 -11.81
C PRO A 6 1.79 -20.80 -10.39
N ALA A 7 2.29 -21.92 -9.89
CA ALA A 7 2.13 -22.27 -8.48
C ALA A 7 2.78 -21.19 -7.60
N LEU A 8 2.06 -20.71 -6.58
CA LEU A 8 2.56 -19.70 -5.63
C LEU A 8 2.62 -20.27 -4.19
N PRO A 9 3.48 -21.26 -3.93
CA PRO A 9 3.55 -21.92 -2.62
C PRO A 9 4.01 -20.93 -1.54
N LEU A 10 3.26 -20.81 -0.44
CA LEU A 10 3.53 -19.83 0.63
C LEU A 10 4.99 -19.86 1.12
N GLU A 11 5.59 -21.04 1.22
CA GLU A 11 6.93 -21.21 1.75
C GLU A 11 7.99 -20.43 0.97
N SER A 12 7.84 -20.30 -0.35
CA SER A 12 8.84 -19.63 -1.19
C SER A 12 8.85 -18.11 -1.07
N TRP A 13 7.83 -17.51 -0.45
CA TRP A 13 7.66 -16.05 -0.36
C TRP A 13 7.16 -15.58 1.00
N ARG A 14 7.26 -16.43 2.03
CA ARG A 14 6.77 -16.17 3.39
C ARG A 14 7.32 -14.87 3.98
N ASP A 15 8.60 -14.58 3.78
CA ASP A 15 9.24 -13.37 4.30
C ASP A 15 8.77 -12.11 3.57
N THR A 16 8.61 -12.20 2.25
CA THR A 16 8.01 -11.13 1.43
C THR A 16 6.57 -10.86 1.86
N TYR A 17 5.78 -11.92 2.05
CA TYR A 17 4.42 -11.83 2.58
C TYR A 17 4.38 -11.10 3.93
N GLY A 18 5.22 -11.53 4.88
CA GLY A 18 5.26 -10.92 6.22
C GLY A 18 5.62 -9.44 6.17
N THR A 19 6.61 -9.09 5.34
CA THR A 19 7.05 -7.70 5.17
C THR A 19 5.96 -6.83 4.53
N LEU A 20 5.40 -7.28 3.40
CA LEU A 20 4.32 -6.57 2.70
C LEU A 20 3.07 -6.44 3.58
N HIS A 21 2.75 -7.48 4.37
CA HIS A 21 1.64 -7.43 5.32
C HIS A 21 1.85 -6.32 6.36
N MET A 22 3.05 -6.18 6.91
CA MET A 22 3.33 -5.11 7.87
C MET A 22 3.32 -3.71 7.21
N TRP A 23 3.83 -3.57 5.98
CA TRP A 23 3.75 -2.30 5.26
C TRP A 23 2.32 -1.89 4.94
N THR A 24 1.47 -2.82 4.51
CA THR A 24 0.03 -2.54 4.29
C THR A 24 -0.68 -2.16 5.58
N GLN A 25 -0.30 -2.72 6.74
CA GLN A 25 -0.82 -2.26 8.04
C GLN A 25 -0.39 -0.82 8.38
N ILE A 26 0.84 -0.43 8.08
CA ILE A 26 1.32 0.96 8.30
C ILE A 26 0.46 1.94 7.49
N VAL A 27 0.32 1.68 6.18
CA VAL A 27 -0.50 2.53 5.29
C VAL A 27 -1.98 2.51 5.70
N GLY A 28 -2.50 1.35 6.07
CA GLY A 28 -3.88 1.20 6.58
C GLY A 28 -4.12 2.03 7.84
N LYS A 29 -3.14 2.13 8.76
CA LYS A 29 -3.24 2.98 9.96
C LYS A 29 -3.27 4.47 9.63
N THR A 30 -2.54 4.91 8.60
CA THR A 30 -2.66 6.29 8.09
C THR A 30 -4.09 6.57 7.64
N ARG A 31 -4.66 5.69 6.82
CA ARG A 31 -6.04 5.85 6.33
C ARG A 31 -7.07 5.78 7.47
N LEU A 32 -6.87 4.86 8.41
CA LEU A 32 -7.68 4.73 9.63
C LEU A 32 -7.72 6.03 10.43
N SER A 33 -6.60 6.74 10.54
CA SER A 33 -6.51 7.98 11.31
C SER A 33 -7.11 9.19 10.60
N LEU A 34 -7.10 9.22 9.26
CA LEU A 34 -7.40 10.42 8.48
C LEU A 34 -8.75 10.37 7.77
N ALA A 35 -9.18 9.20 7.31
CA ALA A 35 -10.43 9.07 6.59
C ALA A 35 -11.64 9.10 7.54
N PRO A 36 -12.78 9.67 7.11
CA PRO A 36 -14.01 9.61 7.87
C PRO A 36 -14.38 8.17 8.18
N MET A 37 -14.74 7.92 9.44
CA MET A 37 -15.16 6.59 9.89
C MET A 37 -16.39 6.13 9.08
N GLN A 38 -16.31 4.91 8.54
CA GLN A 38 -17.42 4.25 7.87
C GLN A 38 -17.82 3.00 8.64
N SER A 39 -19.04 2.52 8.39
CA SER A 39 -19.57 1.30 8.98
C SER A 39 -18.56 0.16 8.84
N HIS A 40 -18.33 -0.57 9.94
CA HIS A 40 -17.42 -1.72 9.97
C HIS A 40 -15.99 -1.42 9.47
N TRP A 41 -15.48 -0.20 9.70
CA TRP A 41 -14.12 0.19 9.31
C TRP A 41 -13.86 0.12 7.79
N TRP A 42 -14.91 0.19 6.97
CA TRP A 42 -14.78 0.09 5.51
C TRP A 42 -13.85 1.13 4.89
N GLN A 43 -13.63 2.26 5.58
CA GLN A 43 -12.68 3.27 5.13
C GLN A 43 -11.22 2.79 5.15
N VAL A 44 -10.86 1.68 5.80
CA VAL A 44 -9.46 1.24 5.96
C VAL A 44 -9.00 0.31 4.83
N ALA A 45 -9.94 -0.31 4.11
CA ALA A 45 -9.62 -1.31 3.10
C ALA A 45 -8.65 -0.78 2.01
N LEU A 46 -7.74 -1.63 1.56
CA LEU A 46 -6.95 -1.37 0.35
C LEU A 46 -7.67 -1.97 -0.85
N TYR A 47 -7.66 -1.26 -1.97
CA TYR A 47 -8.29 -1.69 -3.21
C TYR A 47 -7.24 -2.22 -4.18
N VAL A 48 -7.56 -3.31 -4.88
CA VAL A 48 -6.69 -3.89 -5.90
C VAL A 48 -6.72 -3.04 -7.16
N THR A 49 -5.56 -2.79 -7.73
CA THR A 49 -5.38 -2.17 -9.06
C THR A 49 -4.67 -3.16 -9.99
N GLU A 50 -4.52 -2.79 -11.25
CA GLU A 50 -3.72 -3.54 -12.22
C GLU A 50 -2.22 -3.61 -11.85
N ARG A 51 -1.75 -2.74 -10.94
CA ARG A 51 -0.34 -2.64 -10.50
C ARG A 51 -0.09 -3.16 -9.08
N GLY A 52 -1.13 -3.24 -8.26
CA GLY A 52 -1.00 -3.68 -6.87
C GLY A 52 -2.17 -3.24 -6.00
N LEU A 53 -1.92 -2.36 -5.04
CA LEU A 53 -2.89 -1.94 -4.01
C LEU A 53 -2.93 -0.42 -3.86
N THR A 54 -4.11 0.16 -3.67
CA THR A 54 -4.27 1.59 -3.39
C THR A 54 -5.17 1.85 -2.19
N THR A 55 -4.94 2.97 -1.51
CA THR A 55 -5.84 3.48 -0.47
C THR A 55 -7.05 4.21 -1.04
N SER A 56 -7.11 4.54 -2.34
CA SER A 56 -7.97 5.63 -2.84
C SER A 56 -7.72 6.96 -2.10
N ALA A 57 -8.55 7.99 -2.34
CA ALA A 57 -8.35 9.31 -1.75
C ALA A 57 -8.51 9.29 -0.22
N ILE A 58 -7.51 9.83 0.46
CA ILE A 58 -7.45 10.10 1.90
C ILE A 58 -7.46 11.63 2.08
N PRO A 59 -8.37 12.18 2.90
CA PRO A 59 -8.37 13.62 3.18
C PRO A 59 -7.23 14.01 4.15
N ALA A 60 -6.62 15.17 3.90
CA ALA A 60 -5.61 15.79 4.75
C ALA A 60 -5.77 17.32 4.74
N GLY A 61 -6.57 17.84 5.68
CA GLY A 61 -6.91 19.26 5.71
C GLY A 61 -7.68 19.67 4.44
N HIS A 62 -7.12 20.60 3.67
CA HIS A 62 -7.69 21.07 2.40
C HIS A 62 -7.21 20.28 1.18
N ARG A 63 -6.37 19.25 1.38
CA ARG A 63 -5.79 18.42 0.32
C ARG A 63 -6.34 17.01 0.41
N THR A 64 -6.20 16.25 -0.66
CA THR A 64 -6.36 14.80 -0.64
C THR A 64 -5.09 14.14 -1.15
N PHE A 65 -4.81 12.94 -0.69
CA PHE A 65 -3.73 12.14 -1.23
C PHE A 65 -4.12 10.67 -1.28
N ALA A 66 -3.44 9.89 -2.13
CA ALA A 66 -3.56 8.44 -2.16
C ALA A 66 -2.19 7.81 -2.02
N VAL A 67 -2.15 6.64 -1.40
CA VAL A 67 -0.96 5.78 -1.32
C VAL A 67 -1.19 4.56 -2.19
N GLU A 68 -0.24 4.25 -3.05
CA GLU A 68 -0.28 3.12 -3.97
C GLU A 68 0.97 2.26 -3.80
N PHE A 69 0.78 0.97 -3.55
CA PHE A 69 1.80 -0.05 -3.70
C PHE A 69 1.82 -0.48 -5.17
N ASP A 70 2.78 0.03 -5.93
CA ASP A 70 3.09 -0.42 -7.28
C ASP A 70 4.02 -1.64 -7.17
N LEU A 71 3.43 -2.83 -7.25
CA LEU A 71 4.14 -4.09 -7.12
C LEU A 71 4.86 -4.50 -8.42
N LEU A 72 4.58 -3.82 -9.54
CA LEU A 72 5.28 -4.04 -10.81
C LEU A 72 6.61 -3.27 -10.86
N GLU A 73 6.60 -2.01 -10.41
CA GLU A 73 7.79 -1.14 -10.37
C GLU A 73 8.48 -1.13 -9.01
N HIS A 74 8.04 -1.97 -8.08
CA HIS A 74 8.58 -2.10 -6.73
C HIS A 74 8.71 -0.76 -5.99
N ASN A 75 7.66 0.06 -6.01
CA ASN A 75 7.63 1.32 -5.28
C ASN A 75 6.28 1.54 -4.57
N LEU A 76 6.34 2.29 -3.48
CA LEU A 76 5.19 2.94 -2.89
C LEU A 76 5.16 4.38 -3.36
N SER A 77 4.04 4.82 -3.91
CA SER A 77 3.85 6.22 -4.31
C SER A 77 2.78 6.89 -3.46
N ILE A 78 3.04 8.12 -3.07
CA ILE A 78 2.10 9.02 -2.38
C ILE A 78 1.85 10.16 -3.34
N ARG A 79 0.61 10.28 -3.82
CA ARG A 79 0.19 11.30 -4.79
C ARG A 79 -0.86 12.19 -4.17
N ASP A 80 -0.67 13.50 -4.23
CA ASP A 80 -1.66 14.44 -3.70
C ASP A 80 -2.44 15.20 -4.80
N SER A 81 -3.48 15.91 -4.36
CA SER A 81 -4.38 16.69 -5.19
C SER A 81 -3.72 17.86 -5.93
N ASP A 82 -2.51 18.26 -5.55
CA ASP A 82 -1.77 19.35 -6.20
C ASP A 82 -0.74 18.82 -7.20
N GLY A 83 -0.68 17.49 -7.38
CA GLY A 83 0.22 16.83 -8.31
C GLY A 83 1.60 16.51 -7.72
N GLU A 84 1.82 16.69 -6.41
CA GLU A 84 3.05 16.24 -5.77
C GLU A 84 3.07 14.70 -5.73
N ILE A 85 4.24 14.13 -6.01
CA ILE A 85 4.46 12.70 -5.95
C ILE A 85 5.71 12.45 -5.12
N ARG A 86 5.56 11.70 -4.03
CA ARG A 86 6.69 11.13 -3.27
C ARG A 86 6.71 9.63 -3.48
N THR A 87 7.90 9.05 -3.63
CA THR A 87 8.07 7.62 -3.83
C THR A 87 9.05 7.04 -2.82
N LEU A 88 8.79 5.79 -2.42
CA LEU A 88 9.62 5.00 -1.53
C LEU A 88 9.85 3.63 -2.17
N PRO A 89 11.11 3.18 -2.37
CA PRO A 89 11.36 1.88 -2.97
C PRO A 89 10.92 0.74 -2.04
N LEU A 90 10.24 -0.27 -2.61
CA LEU A 90 9.81 -1.50 -1.93
C LEU A 90 10.92 -2.55 -1.99
N THR A 91 12.03 -2.28 -1.30
CA THR A 91 13.19 -3.18 -1.22
C THR A 91 13.21 -3.94 0.10
N ALA A 92 13.93 -5.07 0.13
CA ALA A 92 14.11 -5.85 1.36
C ALA A 92 14.82 -5.01 2.42
N ARG A 93 14.11 -4.69 3.51
CA ARG A 93 14.61 -3.88 4.63
C ARG A 93 13.78 -4.13 5.90
N PRO A 94 14.31 -3.79 7.08
CA PRO A 94 13.52 -3.79 8.31
C PRO A 94 12.26 -2.93 8.19
N VAL A 95 11.14 -3.43 8.74
CA VAL A 95 9.86 -2.69 8.75
C VAL A 95 9.98 -1.36 9.48
N ALA A 96 10.84 -1.27 10.50
CA ALA A 96 11.09 -0.04 11.24
C ALA A 96 11.71 1.05 10.35
N ASP A 97 12.65 0.69 9.48
CA ASP A 97 13.30 1.66 8.60
C ASP A 97 12.32 2.13 7.51
N PHE A 98 11.48 1.22 6.98
CA PHE A 98 10.39 1.61 6.10
C PHE A 98 9.44 2.59 6.79
N TYR A 99 9.08 2.34 8.06
CA TYR A 99 8.21 3.23 8.82
C TYR A 99 8.84 4.61 9.09
N ALA A 100 10.15 4.68 9.26
CA ALA A 100 10.86 5.94 9.47
C ALA A 100 10.91 6.81 8.20
N ASP A 101 10.97 6.18 7.02
CA ASP A 101 11.03 6.87 5.73
C ASP A 101 9.65 7.21 5.14
N TYR A 102 8.60 6.49 5.57
CA TYR A 102 7.20 6.65 5.14
C TYR A 102 6.51 7.85 5.82
#